data_AF-A0A1H0B734-F1
#
_entry.id   AF-A0A1H0B734-F1
#
_cell.length_a   1.000
_cell.length_b   1.000
_cell.length_c   1.000
_cell.angle_alpha   90.00
_cell.angle_beta   90.00
_cell.angle_gamma   90.00
#
_symmetry.space_group_name_H-M   'P 1'
#
loop_
_entity.id
_entity.type
_entity.pdbx_description
1 polymer ?
#
loop_
_entity_poly.entity_id
_entity_poly.type
_entity_poly.pdbx_seq_one_letter_code
_entity_poly.pdbx_strand_id
1 'polypeptide(L)' 'MKTLTCNCGFKVTDENKYKVEAAMWHHAIQDHSDMLKSMTVEMLEQWLQNKDEQLKVGV' A
#
# COMPACT_ATOMS: atom_id res chain seq x y z
N MET A 1 9.50 14.02 -1.05
CA MET A 1 8.65 13.27 -2.01
C MET A 1 8.59 11.81 -1.56
N LYS A 2 7.40 11.20 -1.52
CA LYS A 2 7.17 9.83 -1.07
C LYS A 2 6.71 8.97 -2.23
N THR A 3 7.20 7.74 -2.30
CA THR A 3 6.83 6.77 -3.34
C THR A 3 6.44 5.46 -2.69
N LEU A 4 5.29 4.91 -3.07
CA LEU A 4 4.91 3.54 -2.76
C LEU A 4 4.83 2.71 -4.02
N THR A 5 5.27 1.46 -3.92
CA THR A 5 5.19 0.47 -4.99
C THR A 5 4.34 -0.71 -4.53
N CYS A 6 3.34 -1.08 -5.31
CA CYS A 6 2.59 -2.31 -5.16
C CYS A 6 3.38 -3.47 -5.79
N ASN A 7 3.16 -4.69 -5.30
CA ASN A 7 3.85 -5.88 -5.80
C ASN A 7 3.48 -6.19 -7.27
N CYS A 8 2.33 -5.71 -7.74
CA CYS A 8 1.91 -5.80 -9.14
C CYS A 8 2.61 -4.79 -10.07
N GLY A 9 3.48 -3.93 -9.54
CA GLY A 9 4.20 -2.91 -10.30
C GLY A 9 3.54 -1.53 -10.32
N PHE A 10 2.32 -1.37 -9.78
CA PHE A 10 1.69 -0.06 -9.60
C PHE A 10 2.55 0.83 -8.69
N LYS A 11 2.74 2.09 -9.08
CA LYS A 11 3.53 3.06 -8.33
C LYS A 11 2.77 4.36 -8.17
N VAL A 12 2.84 4.94 -6.98
CA VAL A 12 2.33 6.27 -6.70
C VAL A 12 3.41 7.10 -6.03
N THR A 13 3.57 8.34 -6.49
CA THR A 13 4.55 9.29 -5.96
C THR A 13 3.87 10.65 -5.77
N ASP A 14 3.99 11.22 -4.56
CA ASP A 14 3.45 12.55 -4.23
C ASP A 14 4.25 13.14 -3.06
N GLU A 15 4.15 14.46 -2.84
CA GLU A 15 4.75 15.12 -1.68
C GLU A 15 3.90 14.93 -0.41
N ASN A 16 2.59 14.83 -0.58
CA ASN A 16 1.66 14.56 0.51
C ASN A 16 1.56 13.05 0.76
N LYS A 17 2.16 12.59 1.87
CA LYS A 17 2.13 11.17 2.30
C LYS A 17 0.71 10.58 2.35
N TYR A 18 -0.29 11.37 2.72
CA TYR A 18 -1.68 10.90 2.83
C TYR A 18 -2.29 10.63 1.46
N LYS A 19 -1.89 11.38 0.42
CA LYS A 19 -2.32 11.12 -0.96
C LYS A 19 -1.71 9.82 -1.50
N VAL A 20 -0.42 9.61 -1.25
CA VAL A 20 0.29 8.38 -1.64
C VAL A 20 -0.37 7.16 -1.00
N GLU A 21 -0.66 7.25 0.30
CA GLU A 21 -1.32 6.17 1.04
C GLU A 21 -2.76 5.92 0.55
N ALA A 22 -3.58 6.96 0.41
CA ALA A 22 -4.95 6.83 -0.08
C ALA A 22 -5.01 6.22 -1.49
N ALA A 23 -4.10 6.61 -2.38
CA ALA A 23 -4.01 6.04 -3.73
C ALA A 23 -3.59 4.57 -3.72
N MET A 24 -2.65 4.18 -2.85
CA MET A 24 -2.23 2.79 -2.69
C MET A 24 -3.36 1.92 -2.15
N TRP A 25 -4.11 2.41 -1.17
CA TRP A 25 -5.30 1.73 -0.64
C TRP A 25 -6.41 1.59 -1.67
N HIS A 26 -6.69 2.67 -2.42
CA HIS A 26 -7.68 2.64 -3.48
C HIS A 26 -7.32 1.58 -4.53
N HIS A 27 -6.07 1.54 -4.98
CA HIS A 27 -5.57 0.51 -5.89
C HIS A 27 -5.70 -0.90 -5.28
N ALA A 28 -5.28 -1.11 -4.04
CA ALA A 28 -5.37 -2.42 -3.40
C ALA A 28 -6.83 -2.92 -3.28
N ILE A 29 -7.77 -2.04 -2.97
CA ILE A 29 -9.19 -2.38 -2.89
C ILE A 29 -9.78 -2.64 -4.28
N GLN A 30 -9.45 -1.84 -5.29
CA GLN A 30 -10.03 -2.02 -6.62
C GLN A 30 -9.45 -3.21 -7.37
N ASP A 31 -8.13 -3.35 -7.38
CA ASP A 31 -7.41 -4.31 -8.23
C ASP A 31 -7.05 -5.61 -7.50
N HIS A 32 -7.08 -5.60 -6.17
CA HIS A 32 -6.68 -6.73 -5.34
C HIS A 32 -7.71 -7.11 -4.26
N SER A 33 -8.98 -6.67 -4.38
CA SER A 33 -10.01 -6.98 -3.36
C SER A 33 -10.17 -8.48 -3.11
N ASP A 34 -10.15 -9.33 -4.14
CA ASP A 34 -10.34 -10.77 -3.95
C ASP A 34 -9.15 -11.41 -3.24
N MET A 35 -7.93 -10.94 -3.54
CA MET A 35 -6.73 -11.33 -2.78
C MET A 35 -6.86 -10.90 -1.32
N LEU A 36 -7.21 -9.62 -1.06
CA LEU A 36 -7.35 -9.10 0.31
C LEU A 36 -8.44 -9.85 1.11
N LYS A 37 -9.56 -10.19 0.48
CA LYS A 37 -10.64 -10.97 1.12
C LYS A 37 -10.23 -12.40 1.45
N SER A 38 -9.26 -12.96 0.72
CA SER A 38 -8.76 -14.32 0.94
C SER A 38 -7.66 -14.42 2.00
N MET A 39 -7.11 -13.29 2.44
CA MET A 39 -6.05 -13.24 3.45
C MET A 39 -6.61 -13.38 4.87
N THR A 40 -5.87 -14.05 5.74
CA THR A 40 -6.17 -14.03 7.17
C THR A 40 -5.82 -12.67 7.78
N VAL A 41 -6.32 -12.39 8.99
CA VAL A 41 -6.00 -11.16 9.72
C VAL A 41 -4.49 -11.00 9.93
N GLU A 42 -3.78 -12.07 10.24
CA GLU A 42 -2.32 -12.06 10.42
C GLU A 42 -1.58 -11.70 9.12
N MET A 43 -2.02 -12.23 7.98
CA MET A 43 -1.45 -11.88 6.68
C MET A 43 -1.72 -10.41 6.32
N LEU A 44 -2.92 -9.91 6.65
CA LEU A 44 -3.26 -8.51 6.45
C LEU A 44 -2.40 -7.60 7.34
N GLU A 45 -2.18 -7.96 8.60
CA GLU A 45 -1.29 -7.21 9.50
C GLU A 45 0.12 -7.09 8.92
N GLN A 46 0.71 -8.20 8.46
CA GLN A 46 2.03 -8.21 7.84
C GLN A 46 2.08 -7.36 6.56
N TRP A 47 1.03 -7.41 5.74
CA TRP A 47 0.93 -6.56 4.55
C TRP A 47 0.91 -5.07 4.94
N LEU A 48 0.17 -4.70 5.98
CA LEU A 48 0.10 -3.33 6.48
C LEU A 48 1.43 -2.83 7.01
N GLN A 49 2.13 -3.63 7.82
CA GLN A 49 3.44 -3.29 8.35
C GLN A 49 4.44 -3.00 7.22
N ASN A 50 4.50 -3.86 6.20
CA ASN A 50 5.35 -3.66 5.03
C ASN A 50 5.03 -2.38 4.25
N LYS A 51 3.76 -1.95 4.19
CA LYS A 51 3.37 -0.70 3.54
C LYS A 51 3.70 0.53 4.38
N ASP A 52 3.52 0.44 5.69
CA ASP A 52 3.90 1.49 6.64
C ASP A 52 5.42 1.73 6.65
N GLU A 53 6.23 0.66 6.57
CA GLU A 53 7.68 0.77 6.43
C GLU A 53 8.09 1.50 5.15
N GLN A 54 7.47 1.18 4.01
CA GLN A 54 7.74 1.89 2.74
C GLN A 54 7.41 3.38 2.83
N LEU A 55 6.37 3.76 3.58
CA LEU A 55 6.03 5.15 3.86
C LEU A 55 7.06 5.83 4.77
N LYS A 56 7.68 5.09 5.71
CA LYS A 56 8.72 5.61 6.61
C LYS A 56 10.05 5.86 5.89
N VAL A 57 10.47 5.00 4.97
CA VAL A 57 11.80 5.01 4.32
C VAL A 57 12.09 6.27 3.46
N GLY A 58 11.10 7.13 3.16
CA GLY A 58 11.33 8.40 2.45
C GLY A 58 11.43 9.68 3.31
N VAL A 59 11.78 9.59 4.60
CA VAL A 59 12.03 10.77 5.48
C VAL A 59 13.54 11.02 5.53
#